data_AF-A0AAE1QID9-F1
#
_entry.id   AF-A0AAE1QID9-F1
#
_cell.length_a   1.000
_cell.length_b   1.000
_cell.length_c   1.000
_cell.angle_alpha   90.00
_cell.angle_beta   90.00
_cell.angle_gamma   90.00
#
_symmetry.space_group_name_H-M   'P 1'
#
loop_
_entity.id
_entity.type
_entity.pdbx_description
1 polymer ?
#
loop_
_entity_poly.entity_id
_entity_poly.type
_entity_poly.pdbx_seq_one_letter_code
_entity_poly.pdbx_strand_id
1 'polypeptide(L)'
;MGDKGGVKALLLQKVPALFVQGCVCHSIALCASNACTELPNSIEEVARRIYSYIMNSPKRLSEFAEFQKFTEVQPHKILHPSCTRWLSLEEVVKRILEQWPALTLYFTSTALEDGMATASEVLQELHNPITKMYFAFLSFILPAVNRLNLEFQATSLKIHRLHTSISSSFKGILSYFIKPEKLKNKDLTQISVSDPSSFISLGDIYRGAKTESIYLEHSAAIAKRDLEQFQIKTLNFYVTLSRQMLKRFLSNNLFSNLQLLEALDPVNVFQGKPKSLIPLAVKFPNIVDERVYEELNSEWRELTIGEIPALKDKRVSEPEKFWHAVSQERIGDSPRFPNLSNFMLNLMSLPHSSAAAERIFSLVTNIKTKNRSRLKTDTLNGLLHSKNLLQDVDCRTWQPTPKLIDKMNTK
;
A
#
# COMPACT_ATOMS: atom_id res chain seq x y z
N MET A 1 9.38 14.66 -1.28
CA MET A 1 10.64 14.91 -0.55
C MET A 1 11.08 16.33 -0.88
N GLY A 2 11.73 17.05 0.04
CA GLY A 2 12.19 18.41 -0.24
C GLY A 2 13.44 18.43 -1.13
N ASP A 3 13.44 19.27 -2.18
CA ASP A 3 14.49 19.30 -3.20
C ASP A 3 15.64 20.28 -2.91
N LYS A 4 15.54 21.08 -1.83
CA LYS A 4 16.57 22.08 -1.46
C LYS A 4 17.32 21.73 -0.17
N GLY A 5 16.58 21.55 0.93
CA GLY A 5 17.16 21.26 2.26
C GLY A 5 16.79 19.90 2.85
N GLY A 6 16.16 19.02 2.06
CA GLY A 6 15.77 17.68 2.53
C GLY A 6 16.95 16.71 2.58
N VAL A 7 16.82 15.64 3.38
CA VAL A 7 17.82 14.55 3.47
C VAL A 7 18.25 14.03 2.10
N LYS A 8 17.29 13.85 1.17
CA LYS A 8 17.55 13.53 -0.24
C LYS A 8 18.56 14.49 -0.88
N ALA A 9 18.30 15.79 -0.81
CA ALA A 9 19.11 16.81 -1.47
C ALA A 9 20.52 16.84 -0.89
N LEU A 10 20.65 16.75 0.44
CA LEU A 10 21.94 16.70 1.13
C LEU A 10 22.74 15.42 0.82
N LEU A 11 22.08 14.27 0.68
CA LEU A 11 22.74 13.03 0.30
C LEU A 11 23.18 13.03 -1.17
N LEU A 12 22.36 13.59 -2.07
CA LEU A 12 22.73 13.73 -3.49
C LEU A 12 23.94 14.65 -3.71
N GLN A 13 24.14 15.65 -2.84
CA GLN A 13 25.36 16.47 -2.86
C GLN A 13 26.62 15.66 -2.53
N LYS A 14 26.51 14.62 -1.69
CA LYS A 14 27.63 13.76 -1.30
C LYS A 14 27.81 12.55 -2.22
N VAL A 15 26.71 12.02 -2.74
CA VAL A 15 26.66 10.83 -3.60
C VAL A 15 25.77 11.16 -4.81
N PRO A 16 26.33 11.77 -5.87
CA PRO A 16 25.55 12.18 -7.04
C PRO A 16 24.84 11.02 -7.75
N ALA A 17 25.43 9.83 -7.70
CA ALA A 17 24.88 8.60 -8.27
C ALA A 17 23.92 7.86 -7.32
N LEU A 18 23.42 8.51 -6.25
CA LEU A 18 22.48 7.89 -5.31
C LEU A 18 21.13 7.62 -6.00
N PHE A 19 20.71 6.36 -5.97
CA PHE A 19 19.35 5.99 -6.35
C PHE A 19 18.37 6.43 -5.25
N VAL A 20 17.39 7.26 -5.62
CA VAL A 20 16.37 7.76 -4.71
C VAL A 20 14.99 7.34 -5.18
N GLN A 21 14.32 6.53 -4.37
CA GLN A 21 12.94 6.16 -4.57
C GLN A 21 12.07 6.78 -3.46
N GLY A 22 10.98 7.43 -3.85
CA GLY A 22 9.94 7.84 -2.90
C GLY A 22 9.25 6.61 -2.30
N CYS A 23 8.83 6.69 -1.04
CA CYS A 23 8.02 5.61 -0.46
C CYS A 23 6.67 5.51 -1.17
N VAL A 24 6.42 4.34 -1.75
CA VAL A 24 5.19 4.03 -2.49
C VAL A 24 4.00 3.98 -1.55
N CYS A 25 4.12 3.29 -0.42
CA CYS A 25 3.10 3.22 0.64
C CYS A 25 2.67 4.61 1.13
N HIS A 26 3.64 5.49 1.40
CA HIS A 26 3.36 6.86 1.81
C HIS A 26 2.70 7.68 0.70
N SER A 27 3.17 7.51 -0.55
CA SER A 27 2.58 8.20 -1.71
C SER A 27 1.13 7.79 -1.94
N ILE A 28 0.82 6.48 -1.83
CA ILE A 28 -0.54 5.94 -1.90
C ILE A 28 -1.41 6.54 -0.80
N ALA A 29 -0.93 6.53 0.44
CA ALA A 29 -1.66 7.09 1.58
C ALA A 29 -1.98 8.59 1.38
N LEU A 30 -1.07 9.35 0.77
CA LEU A 30 -1.33 10.74 0.42
C LEU A 30 -2.35 10.89 -0.71
N CYS A 31 -2.33 10.06 -1.75
CA CYS A 31 -3.35 10.08 -2.81
C CYS A 31 -4.75 9.91 -2.23
N ALA A 32 -4.89 8.87 -1.43
CA ALA A 32 -6.04 8.50 -0.66
C ALA A 32 -6.57 9.64 0.25
N SER A 33 -5.69 10.18 1.10
CA SER A 33 -6.03 11.26 2.03
C SER A 33 -6.53 12.50 1.29
N ASN A 34 -5.89 12.86 0.17
CA ASN A 34 -6.35 13.98 -0.67
C ASN A 34 -7.69 13.68 -1.36
N ALA A 35 -7.96 12.44 -1.76
CA ALA A 35 -9.24 12.08 -2.34
C ALA A 35 -10.39 12.17 -1.32
N CYS A 36 -10.15 11.75 -0.07
CA CYS A 36 -11.14 11.83 0.99
C CYS A 36 -11.59 13.25 1.32
N THR A 37 -10.77 14.28 1.08
CA THR A 37 -11.19 15.68 1.30
C THR A 37 -12.28 16.14 0.33
N GLU A 38 -12.53 15.38 -0.75
CA GLU A 38 -13.64 15.67 -1.67
C GLU A 38 -15.01 15.27 -1.08
N LEU A 39 -15.02 14.32 -0.12
CA LEU A 39 -16.24 13.84 0.53
C LEU A 39 -16.70 14.79 1.62
N PRO A 40 -17.98 14.74 2.05
CA PRO A 40 -18.46 15.57 3.14
C PRO A 40 -17.73 15.28 4.46
N ASN A 41 -17.33 16.34 5.17
CA ASN A 41 -16.70 16.23 6.50
C ASN A 41 -17.59 15.48 7.51
N SER A 42 -18.92 15.53 7.34
CA SER A 42 -19.89 14.83 8.18
C SER A 42 -19.61 13.33 8.27
N ILE A 43 -19.07 12.70 7.22
CA ILE A 43 -18.78 11.26 7.22
C ILE A 43 -17.66 10.92 8.21
N GLU A 44 -16.61 11.74 8.27
CA GLU A 44 -15.54 11.57 9.24
C GLU A 44 -16.01 11.95 10.66
N GLU A 45 -16.79 13.02 10.79
CA GLU A 45 -17.34 13.45 12.07
C GLU A 45 -18.24 12.38 12.70
N VAL A 46 -19.11 11.74 11.92
CA VAL A 46 -19.97 10.64 12.38
C VAL A 46 -19.13 9.48 12.91
N ALA A 47 -18.11 9.05 12.16
CA ALA A 47 -17.22 7.98 12.62
C ALA A 47 -16.52 8.33 13.94
N ARG A 48 -16.03 9.57 14.08
CA ARG A 48 -15.38 10.05 15.32
C ARG A 48 -16.35 10.17 16.49
N ARG A 49 -17.58 10.63 16.25
CA ARG A 49 -18.63 10.75 17.27
C ARG A 49 -19.07 9.38 17.77
N ILE A 50 -19.32 8.42 16.88
CA ILE A 50 -19.64 7.03 17.25
C ILE A 50 -18.53 6.46 18.16
N TYR A 51 -17.27 6.56 17.73
CA TYR A 51 -16.15 6.08 18.54
C TYR A 51 -16.10 6.76 19.91
N SER A 52 -16.10 8.09 19.94
CA SER A 52 -15.93 8.86 21.17
C SER A 52 -17.09 8.67 22.15
N TYR A 53 -18.30 8.44 21.63
CA TYR A 53 -19.49 8.22 22.45
C TYR A 53 -19.43 6.88 23.19
N ILE A 54 -19.10 5.80 22.47
CA ILE A 54 -19.12 4.43 23.00
C ILE A 54 -17.83 4.12 23.77
N MET A 55 -16.66 4.40 23.18
CA MET A 55 -15.37 3.91 23.68
C MET A 55 -14.85 4.63 24.91
N ASN A 56 -15.39 5.80 25.24
CA ASN A 56 -14.99 6.58 26.43
C ASN A 56 -15.77 6.21 27.69
N SER A 57 -16.74 5.27 27.61
CA SER A 57 -17.54 4.85 28.77
C SER A 57 -17.59 3.32 28.86
N PRO A 58 -17.05 2.72 29.93
CA PRO A 58 -17.16 1.27 30.15
C PRO A 58 -18.61 0.78 30.21
N LYS A 59 -19.52 1.60 30.74
CA LYS A 59 -20.97 1.33 30.77
C LYS A 59 -21.52 1.21 29.35
N ARG A 60 -21.29 2.22 28.50
CA ARG A 60 -21.77 2.24 27.11
C ARG A 60 -21.16 1.13 26.27
N LEU A 61 -19.90 0.77 26.54
CA LEU A 61 -19.26 -0.36 25.89
C LEU A 61 -19.94 -1.69 26.23
N SER A 62 -20.33 -1.88 27.50
CA SER A 62 -21.07 -3.06 27.94
C SER A 62 -22.47 -3.10 27.33
N GLU A 63 -23.20 -1.99 27.37
CA GLU A 63 -24.55 -1.87 26.79
C GLU A 63 -24.50 -2.14 25.29
N PHE A 64 -23.58 -1.50 24.56
CA PHE A 64 -23.44 -1.70 23.12
C PHE A 64 -23.21 -3.18 22.76
N ALA A 65 -22.46 -3.93 23.57
CA ALA A 65 -22.24 -5.36 23.34
C ALA A 65 -23.53 -6.20 23.41
N GLU A 66 -24.53 -5.77 24.19
CA GLU A 66 -25.86 -6.40 24.24
C GLU A 66 -26.63 -6.18 22.93
N PHE A 67 -26.56 -4.96 22.36
CA PHE A 67 -27.14 -4.67 21.05
C PHE A 67 -26.43 -5.43 19.91
N GLN A 68 -25.11 -5.62 20.01
CA GLN A 68 -24.36 -6.45 19.08
C GLN A 68 -24.87 -7.90 19.10
N LYS A 69 -25.05 -8.46 20.30
CA LYS A 69 -25.61 -9.80 20.49
C LYS A 69 -27.04 -9.91 19.95
N PHE A 70 -27.88 -8.91 20.21
CA PHE A 70 -29.28 -8.88 19.75
C PHE A 70 -29.40 -8.81 18.23
N THR A 71 -28.50 -8.08 17.56
CA THR A 71 -28.48 -7.95 16.09
C THR A 71 -27.64 -9.02 15.40
N GLU A 72 -27.16 -10.03 16.14
CA GLU A 72 -26.35 -11.13 15.63
C GLU A 72 -25.05 -10.69 14.91
N VAL A 73 -24.53 -9.50 15.24
CA VAL A 73 -23.22 -9.04 14.76
C VAL A 73 -22.13 -9.45 15.74
N GLN A 74 -20.92 -9.72 15.23
CA GLN A 74 -19.79 -10.11 16.07
C GLN A 74 -19.46 -8.97 17.07
N PRO A 75 -19.17 -9.28 18.34
CA PRO A 75 -18.96 -8.28 19.40
C PRO A 75 -17.58 -7.62 19.28
N HIS A 76 -17.47 -6.73 18.30
CA HIS A 76 -16.24 -6.02 17.98
C HIS A 76 -16.27 -4.59 18.52
N LYS A 77 -15.14 -4.14 19.09
CA LYS A 77 -14.97 -2.74 19.52
C LYS A 77 -14.98 -1.79 18.31
N ILE A 78 -15.53 -0.59 18.46
CA ILE A 78 -15.40 0.43 17.42
C ILE A 78 -13.94 0.87 17.33
N LEU A 79 -13.44 1.01 16.09
CA LEU A 79 -12.06 1.39 15.83
C LEU A 79 -11.91 2.91 15.84
N HIS A 80 -10.80 3.41 16.39
CA HIS A 80 -10.50 4.84 16.40
C HIS A 80 -10.19 5.32 14.98
N PRO A 81 -10.88 6.36 14.45
CA PRO A 81 -10.52 7.00 13.19
C PRO A 81 -9.18 7.72 13.35
N SER A 82 -8.06 7.08 12.99
CA SER A 82 -6.75 7.74 13.10
C SER A 82 -6.54 8.67 11.90
N CYS A 83 -6.22 9.94 12.16
CA CYS A 83 -6.05 10.95 11.12
C CYS A 83 -4.85 10.68 10.20
N THR A 84 -3.90 9.84 10.63
CA THR A 84 -2.56 9.74 10.02
C THR A 84 -2.28 8.41 9.34
N ARG A 85 -3.13 7.39 9.46
CA ARG A 85 -2.88 6.06 8.89
C ARG A 85 -4.08 5.56 8.08
N TRP A 86 -3.98 5.71 6.77
CA TRP A 86 -5.03 5.31 5.84
C TRP A 86 -5.47 3.84 5.91
N LEU A 87 -4.56 2.91 6.25
CA LEU A 87 -4.93 1.49 6.51
C LEU A 87 -5.98 1.37 7.62
N SER A 88 -5.96 2.27 8.60
CA SER A 88 -6.97 2.27 9.66
C SER A 88 -8.33 2.77 9.17
N LEU A 89 -8.39 3.61 8.13
CA LEU A 89 -9.66 4.14 7.64
C LEU A 89 -10.51 3.06 6.97
N GLU A 90 -9.89 2.17 6.19
CA GLU A 90 -10.61 1.02 5.60
C GLU A 90 -11.23 0.15 6.68
N GLU A 91 -10.45 -0.21 7.71
CA GLU A 91 -10.92 -1.05 8.81
C GLU A 91 -12.00 -0.34 9.64
N VAL A 92 -11.89 0.97 9.87
CA VAL A 92 -12.91 1.77 10.54
C VAL A 92 -14.22 1.76 9.74
N VAL A 93 -14.16 2.00 8.44
CA VAL A 93 -15.34 2.00 7.55
C VAL A 93 -16.00 0.63 7.52
N LYS A 94 -15.21 -0.44 7.37
CA LYS A 94 -15.71 -1.82 7.42
C LYS A 94 -16.37 -2.13 8.76
N ARG A 95 -15.73 -1.74 9.88
CA ARG A 95 -16.27 -1.93 11.23
C ARG A 95 -17.59 -1.18 11.44
N ILE A 96 -17.69 0.07 10.96
CA ILE A 96 -18.94 0.85 11.06
C ILE A 96 -20.07 0.19 10.26
N LEU A 97 -19.79 -0.27 9.03
CA LEU A 97 -20.80 -0.96 8.22
C LEU A 97 -21.21 -2.32 8.80
N GLU A 98 -20.25 -3.08 9.32
CA GLU A 98 -20.49 -4.35 10.02
C GLU A 98 -21.41 -4.15 11.23
N GLN A 99 -21.16 -3.08 11.99
CA GLN A 99 -21.86 -2.77 13.23
C GLN A 99 -23.10 -1.89 13.02
N TRP A 100 -23.45 -1.57 11.77
CA TRP A 100 -24.53 -0.63 11.45
C TRP A 100 -25.87 -0.98 12.12
N PRO A 101 -26.35 -2.24 12.10
CA PRO A 101 -27.61 -2.59 12.76
C PRO A 101 -27.57 -2.35 14.28
N ALA A 102 -26.49 -2.80 14.94
CA ALA A 102 -26.29 -2.60 16.37
C ALA A 102 -26.20 -1.12 16.73
N LEU A 103 -25.47 -0.33 15.93
CA LEU A 103 -25.32 1.11 16.11
C LEU A 103 -26.67 1.82 15.99
N THR A 104 -27.46 1.51 14.96
CA THR A 104 -28.79 2.12 14.77
C THR A 104 -29.70 1.84 15.97
N LEU A 105 -29.79 0.59 16.43
CA LEU A 105 -30.63 0.25 17.60
C LEU A 105 -30.12 0.89 18.90
N TYR A 106 -28.82 0.83 19.15
CA TYR A 106 -28.19 1.41 20.34
C TYR A 106 -28.46 2.91 20.42
N PHE A 107 -28.20 3.66 19.34
CA PHE A 107 -28.45 5.10 19.32
C PHE A 107 -29.94 5.44 19.29
N THR A 108 -30.82 4.54 18.83
CA THR A 108 -32.28 4.71 18.96
C THR A 108 -32.71 4.68 20.42
N SER A 109 -32.34 3.65 21.18
CA SER A 109 -32.66 3.57 22.63
C SER A 109 -32.00 4.73 23.39
N THR A 110 -30.73 5.00 23.12
CA THR A 110 -29.99 6.06 23.83
C THR A 110 -30.55 7.47 23.56
N ALA A 111 -30.98 7.77 22.33
CA ALA A 111 -31.59 9.07 22.03
C ALA A 111 -32.95 9.26 22.72
N LEU A 112 -33.69 8.17 22.97
CA LEU A 112 -34.95 8.18 23.70
C LEU A 112 -34.75 8.32 25.22
N GLU A 113 -33.71 7.69 25.77
CA GLU A 113 -33.48 7.58 27.21
C GLU A 113 -32.63 8.74 27.78
N ASP A 114 -31.51 9.08 27.13
CA ASP A 114 -30.49 9.98 27.70
C ASP A 114 -30.66 11.46 27.29
N GLY A 115 -31.49 11.75 26.27
CA GLY A 115 -31.72 13.11 25.76
C GLY A 115 -30.45 13.85 25.28
N MET A 116 -29.32 13.15 25.11
CA MET A 116 -28.05 13.77 24.70
C MET A 116 -28.07 14.14 23.22
N ALA A 117 -27.80 15.41 22.92
CA ALA A 117 -27.74 15.92 21.54
C ALA A 117 -26.82 15.08 20.62
N THR A 118 -25.67 14.63 21.12
CA THR A 118 -24.74 13.80 20.33
C THR A 118 -25.33 12.46 19.91
N ALA A 119 -26.15 11.82 20.76
CA ALA A 119 -26.78 10.55 20.41
C ALA A 119 -27.82 10.75 19.30
N SER A 120 -28.64 11.80 19.40
CA SER A 120 -29.63 12.17 18.39
C SER A 120 -29.00 12.57 17.06
N GLU A 121 -27.90 13.33 17.08
CA GLU A 121 -27.14 13.71 15.88
C GLU A 121 -26.55 12.48 15.17
N VAL A 122 -25.97 11.54 15.92
CA VAL A 122 -25.45 10.29 15.35
C VAL A 122 -26.60 9.44 14.79
N LEU A 123 -27.73 9.35 15.48
CA LEU A 123 -28.90 8.60 15.02
C LEU A 123 -29.46 9.16 13.71
N GLN A 124 -29.54 10.48 13.58
CA GLN A 124 -29.99 11.14 12.35
C GLN A 124 -29.12 10.74 11.15
N GLU A 125 -27.79 10.69 11.35
CA GLU A 125 -26.84 10.28 10.31
C GLU A 125 -26.91 8.78 10.01
N LEU A 126 -27.15 7.92 11.01
CA LEU A 126 -27.34 6.48 10.81
C LEU A 126 -28.65 6.14 10.06
N HIS A 127 -29.66 6.99 10.16
CA HIS A 127 -30.91 6.90 9.39
C HIS A 127 -30.83 7.55 8.01
N ASN A 128 -29.79 8.34 7.72
CA ASN A 128 -29.60 8.93 6.40
C ASN A 128 -29.03 7.88 5.41
N PRO A 129 -29.79 7.49 4.36
CA PRO A 129 -29.31 6.50 3.39
C PRO A 129 -28.04 6.97 2.66
N ILE A 130 -27.90 8.28 2.42
CA ILE A 130 -26.73 8.86 1.74
C ILE A 130 -25.47 8.68 2.59
N THR A 131 -25.56 8.83 3.91
CA THR A 131 -24.43 8.59 4.82
C THR A 131 -23.97 7.13 4.73
N LYS A 132 -24.92 6.19 4.75
CA LYS A 132 -24.62 4.76 4.54
C LYS A 132 -24.01 4.49 3.15
N MET A 133 -24.50 5.16 2.10
CA MET A 133 -23.94 5.09 0.74
C MET A 133 -22.49 5.59 0.68
N TYR A 134 -22.11 6.65 1.40
CA TYR A 134 -20.72 7.10 1.48
C TYR A 134 -19.81 6.08 2.18
N PHE A 135 -20.25 5.50 3.30
CA PHE A 135 -19.50 4.42 3.94
C PHE A 135 -19.38 3.19 3.01
N ALA A 136 -20.44 2.82 2.30
CA ALA A 136 -20.42 1.73 1.33
C ALA A 136 -19.45 2.00 0.16
N PHE A 137 -19.46 3.22 -0.39
CA PHE A 137 -18.51 3.65 -1.42
C PHE A 137 -17.07 3.56 -0.92
N LEU A 138 -16.78 4.09 0.27
CA LEU A 138 -15.47 3.98 0.90
C LEU A 138 -15.06 2.51 1.10
N SER A 139 -15.98 1.66 1.58
CA SER A 139 -15.69 0.23 1.77
C SER A 139 -15.34 -0.51 0.47
N PHE A 140 -15.75 0.05 -0.67
CA PHE A 140 -15.44 -0.48 -1.99
C PHE A 140 -14.12 0.06 -2.54
N ILE A 141 -13.88 1.38 -2.49
CA ILE A 141 -12.72 2.00 -3.15
C ILE A 141 -11.44 1.95 -2.31
N LEU A 142 -11.56 2.02 -0.97
CA LEU A 142 -10.41 1.98 -0.07
C LEU A 142 -9.58 0.68 -0.23
N PRO A 143 -10.18 -0.52 -0.32
CA PRO A 143 -9.44 -1.76 -0.56
C PRO A 143 -8.68 -1.79 -1.90
N ALA A 144 -9.20 -1.14 -2.94
CA ALA A 144 -8.52 -1.05 -4.24
C ALA A 144 -7.20 -0.28 -4.10
N VAL A 145 -7.20 0.78 -3.30
CA VAL A 145 -6.00 1.59 -3.01
C VAL A 145 -5.07 0.88 -2.02
N ASN A 146 -5.62 0.22 -0.99
CA ASN A 146 -4.83 -0.45 0.05
C ASN A 146 -4.14 -1.74 -0.42
N ARG A 147 -4.63 -2.37 -1.49
CA ARG A 147 -3.98 -3.55 -2.09
C ARG A 147 -2.52 -3.27 -2.47
N LEU A 148 -2.26 -2.12 -3.07
CA LEU A 148 -0.90 -1.68 -3.40
C LEU A 148 -0.07 -1.46 -2.14
N ASN A 149 -0.68 -0.89 -1.11
CA ASN A 149 0.02 -0.64 0.16
C ASN A 149 0.43 -1.95 0.83
N LEU A 150 -0.46 -2.94 0.88
CA LEU A 150 -0.17 -4.26 1.42
C LEU A 150 0.92 -4.97 0.62
N GLU A 151 0.86 -4.91 -0.71
CA GLU A 151 1.87 -5.51 -1.58
C GLU A 151 3.26 -4.94 -1.31
N PHE A 152 3.40 -3.62 -1.24
CA PHE A 152 4.71 -2.97 -1.04
C PHE A 152 5.12 -2.82 0.43
N GLN A 153 4.33 -3.36 1.37
CA GLN A 153 4.76 -3.58 2.75
C GLN A 153 5.31 -4.99 2.97
N ALA A 154 5.24 -5.86 1.97
CA ALA A 154 5.75 -7.23 2.05
C ALA A 154 7.25 -7.27 2.39
N THR A 155 7.67 -8.36 3.02
CA THR A 155 9.10 -8.60 3.33
C THR A 155 9.87 -9.11 2.13
N SER A 156 9.22 -9.90 1.28
CA SER A 156 9.75 -10.42 0.01
C SER A 156 10.07 -9.30 -0.99
N LEU A 157 10.99 -9.55 -1.92
CA LEU A 157 11.29 -8.62 -3.00
C LEU A 157 10.04 -8.29 -3.83
N LYS A 158 9.74 -6.99 -3.97
CA LYS A 158 8.62 -6.49 -4.80
C LYS A 158 8.99 -5.36 -5.76
N ILE A 159 10.25 -4.94 -5.82
CA ILE A 159 10.66 -3.78 -6.62
C ILE A 159 10.33 -3.95 -8.12
N HIS A 160 10.45 -5.17 -8.63
CA HIS A 160 10.11 -5.56 -10.00
C HIS A 160 8.62 -5.45 -10.35
N ARG A 161 7.73 -5.41 -9.35
CA ARG A 161 6.27 -5.26 -9.55
C ARG A 161 5.78 -3.82 -9.41
N LEU A 162 6.64 -2.88 -9.06
CA LEU A 162 6.23 -1.50 -8.80
C LEU A 162 5.49 -0.88 -9.98
N HIS A 163 6.08 -0.94 -11.16
CA HIS A 163 5.49 -0.35 -12.36
C HIS A 163 4.19 -1.06 -12.77
N THR A 164 4.19 -2.39 -12.85
CA THR A 164 3.01 -3.18 -13.25
C THR A 164 1.85 -3.03 -12.27
N SER A 165 2.09 -3.20 -10.96
CA SER A 165 1.02 -3.11 -9.95
C SER A 165 0.42 -1.70 -9.89
N ILE A 166 1.24 -0.64 -9.91
CA ILE A 166 0.74 0.75 -9.94
C ILE A 166 -0.07 1.00 -11.22
N SER A 167 0.43 0.58 -12.38
CA SER A 167 -0.24 0.74 -13.68
C SER A 167 -1.60 0.04 -13.70
N SER A 168 -1.66 -1.23 -13.30
CA SER A 168 -2.88 -2.02 -13.28
C SER A 168 -3.91 -1.44 -12.31
N SER A 169 -3.46 -1.04 -11.11
CA SER A 169 -4.36 -0.45 -10.11
C SER A 169 -4.90 0.91 -10.56
N PHE A 170 -4.04 1.75 -11.16
CA PHE A 170 -4.46 3.04 -11.70
C PHE A 170 -5.47 2.86 -12.84
N LYS A 171 -5.19 1.97 -13.79
CA LYS A 171 -6.13 1.64 -14.88
C LYS A 171 -7.46 1.10 -14.37
N GLY A 172 -7.43 0.27 -13.32
CA GLY A 172 -8.63 -0.22 -12.63
C GLY A 172 -9.48 0.92 -12.07
N ILE A 173 -8.86 1.89 -11.37
CA ILE A 173 -9.56 3.07 -10.83
C ILE A 173 -10.16 3.92 -11.95
N LEU A 174 -9.41 4.17 -13.02
CA LEU A 174 -9.89 4.94 -14.17
C LEU A 174 -11.10 4.28 -14.85
N SER A 175 -11.14 2.95 -14.89
CA SER A 175 -12.24 2.20 -15.52
C SER A 175 -13.61 2.45 -14.88
N TYR A 176 -13.66 2.98 -13.66
CA TYR A 176 -14.93 3.27 -12.97
C TYR A 176 -15.60 4.55 -13.45
N PHE A 177 -14.87 5.49 -14.07
CA PHE A 177 -15.40 6.80 -14.42
C PHE A 177 -14.94 7.37 -15.77
N ILE A 178 -13.88 6.82 -16.38
CA ILE A 178 -13.40 7.22 -17.71
C ILE A 178 -14.01 6.32 -18.80
N LYS A 179 -14.38 6.93 -19.94
CA LYS A 179 -14.90 6.20 -21.11
C LYS A 179 -13.93 5.09 -21.57
N PRO A 180 -14.41 3.86 -21.84
CA PRO A 180 -13.54 2.75 -22.27
C PRO A 180 -12.68 3.05 -23.50
N GLU A 181 -13.22 3.75 -24.51
CA GLU A 181 -12.46 4.20 -25.69
C GLU A 181 -11.26 5.10 -25.36
N LYS A 182 -11.30 5.85 -24.25
CA LYS A 182 -10.16 6.68 -23.82
C LYS A 182 -9.08 5.89 -23.08
N LEU A 183 -9.39 4.67 -22.62
CA LEU A 183 -8.48 3.78 -21.88
C LEU A 183 -7.78 2.74 -22.77
N LYS A 184 -8.26 2.54 -24.01
CA LYS A 184 -7.63 1.64 -24.98
C LYS A 184 -6.39 2.29 -25.59
N ASN A 185 -5.27 1.56 -25.57
CA ASN A 185 -4.03 1.87 -26.31
C ASN A 185 -3.39 3.25 -26.07
N LYS A 186 -3.66 3.88 -24.92
CA LYS A 186 -2.97 5.11 -24.49
C LYS A 186 -2.00 4.83 -23.36
N ASP A 187 -0.87 5.52 -23.40
CA ASP A 187 0.00 5.66 -22.24
C ASP A 187 -0.80 6.29 -21.09
N LEU A 188 -0.66 5.74 -19.89
CA LEU A 188 -1.32 6.21 -18.67
C LEU A 188 -0.99 7.68 -18.38
N THR A 189 0.18 8.16 -18.81
CA THR A 189 0.61 9.56 -18.66
C THR A 189 -0.23 10.54 -19.50
N GLN A 190 -0.86 10.07 -20.58
CA GLN A 190 -1.60 10.89 -21.56
C GLN A 190 -3.11 10.89 -21.32
N ILE A 191 -3.59 10.22 -20.28
CA ILE A 191 -5.02 10.14 -19.98
C ILE A 191 -5.45 11.42 -19.24
N SER A 192 -6.37 12.17 -19.86
CA SER A 192 -6.99 13.35 -19.25
C SER A 192 -7.97 12.96 -18.16
N VAL A 193 -7.48 12.83 -16.93
CA VAL A 193 -8.32 12.56 -15.73
C VAL A 193 -9.10 13.79 -15.26
N SER A 194 -8.67 14.97 -15.73
CA SER A 194 -9.23 16.32 -15.54
C SER A 194 -10.53 16.62 -16.29
N ASP A 195 -10.71 15.98 -17.43
CA ASP A 195 -11.55 16.49 -18.50
C ASP A 195 -12.94 15.82 -18.50
N PRO A 196 -14.02 16.58 -18.23
CA PRO A 196 -15.39 16.06 -18.24
C PRO A 196 -15.78 15.36 -19.55
N SER A 197 -15.19 15.74 -20.69
CA SER A 197 -15.47 15.10 -21.98
C SER A 197 -15.05 13.62 -22.02
N SER A 198 -14.11 13.24 -21.15
CA SER A 198 -13.55 11.90 -21.01
C SER A 198 -14.32 11.01 -20.04
N PHE A 199 -15.28 11.56 -19.30
CA PHE A 199 -16.02 10.83 -18.26
C PHE A 199 -17.25 10.11 -18.83
N ILE A 200 -17.59 8.95 -18.29
CA ILE A 200 -18.91 8.34 -18.52
C ILE A 200 -20.01 9.16 -17.81
N SER A 201 -21.27 8.92 -18.15
CA SER A 201 -22.39 9.65 -17.54
C SER A 201 -22.37 9.51 -16.02
N LEU A 202 -22.77 10.57 -15.31
CA LEU A 202 -22.70 10.63 -13.86
C LEU A 202 -23.43 9.46 -13.16
N GLY A 203 -24.57 9.02 -13.72
CA GLY A 203 -25.33 7.86 -13.24
C GLY A 203 -24.64 6.52 -13.48
N ASP A 204 -23.85 6.39 -14.54
CA ASP A 204 -23.19 5.15 -14.97
C ASP A 204 -21.85 4.89 -14.25
N ILE A 205 -21.35 5.88 -13.50
CA ILE A 205 -20.12 5.75 -12.71
C ILE A 205 -20.28 4.66 -11.66
N TYR A 206 -19.38 3.68 -11.69
CA TYR A 206 -19.41 2.58 -10.74
C TYR A 206 -18.95 3.03 -9.35
N ARG A 207 -19.76 2.76 -8.32
CA ARG A 207 -19.53 3.19 -6.92
C ARG A 207 -19.55 2.03 -5.91
N GLY A 208 -19.48 0.80 -6.41
CA GLY A 208 -19.52 -0.43 -5.64
C GLY A 208 -20.93 -1.00 -5.46
N ALA A 209 -21.04 -2.32 -5.50
CA ALA A 209 -22.33 -3.04 -5.45
C ALA A 209 -23.14 -2.77 -4.18
N LYS A 210 -22.50 -2.61 -3.02
CA LYS A 210 -23.20 -2.28 -1.75
C LYS A 210 -23.88 -0.91 -1.81
N THR A 211 -23.22 0.07 -2.42
CA THR A 211 -23.77 1.42 -2.63
C THR A 211 -25.03 1.36 -3.50
N GLU A 212 -24.99 0.56 -4.56
CA GLU A 212 -26.12 0.35 -5.47
C GLU A 212 -27.29 -0.36 -4.77
N SER A 213 -27.02 -1.41 -3.97
CA SER A 213 -28.04 -2.08 -3.15
C SER A 213 -28.76 -1.10 -2.22
N ILE A 214 -28.00 -0.28 -1.49
CA ILE A 214 -28.57 0.70 -0.55
C ILE A 214 -29.45 1.72 -1.29
N TYR A 215 -29.00 2.19 -2.46
CA TYR A 215 -29.77 3.11 -3.29
C TYR A 215 -31.09 2.48 -3.75
N LEU A 216 -31.07 1.23 -4.24
CA LEU A 216 -32.28 0.54 -4.70
C LEU A 216 -33.29 0.35 -3.55
N GLU A 217 -32.81 -0.02 -2.36
CA GLU A 217 -33.62 -0.20 -1.15
C GLU A 217 -34.27 1.10 -0.66
N HIS A 218 -33.63 2.26 -0.86
CA HIS A 218 -34.06 3.55 -0.28
C HIS A 218 -34.38 4.62 -1.32
N SER A 219 -34.52 4.23 -2.60
CA SER A 219 -34.67 5.16 -3.73
C SER A 219 -35.82 6.16 -3.56
N ALA A 220 -36.94 5.74 -2.97
CA ALA A 220 -38.09 6.61 -2.70
C ALA A 220 -37.85 7.66 -1.60
N ALA A 221 -36.91 7.40 -0.66
CA ALA A 221 -36.60 8.30 0.46
C ALA A 221 -35.47 9.30 0.14
N ILE A 222 -34.73 9.08 -0.95
CA ILE A 222 -33.58 9.90 -1.32
C ILE A 222 -34.03 11.02 -2.26
N ALA A 223 -33.82 12.28 -1.86
CA ALA A 223 -34.09 13.40 -2.75
C ALA A 223 -33.12 13.41 -3.95
N LYS A 224 -33.61 13.73 -5.14
CA LYS A 224 -32.81 13.78 -6.38
C LYS A 224 -31.58 14.68 -6.25
N ARG A 225 -31.71 15.82 -5.56
CA ARG A 225 -30.61 16.75 -5.29
C ARG A 225 -29.51 16.13 -4.44
N ASP A 226 -29.87 15.35 -3.42
CA ASP A 226 -28.90 14.72 -2.52
C ASP A 226 -28.17 13.57 -3.21
N LEU A 227 -28.89 12.81 -4.05
CA LEU A 227 -28.29 11.80 -4.91
C LEU A 227 -27.29 12.42 -5.89
N GLU A 228 -27.66 13.51 -6.56
CA GLU A 228 -26.77 14.22 -7.49
C GLU A 228 -25.52 14.75 -6.77
N GLN A 229 -25.67 15.32 -5.57
CA GLN A 229 -24.52 15.72 -4.75
C GLN A 229 -23.61 14.54 -4.39
N PHE A 230 -24.18 13.42 -3.94
CA PHE A 230 -23.43 12.19 -3.70
C PHE A 230 -22.65 11.74 -4.94
N GLN A 231 -23.30 11.76 -6.10
CA GLN A 231 -22.70 11.36 -7.36
C GLN A 231 -21.54 12.29 -7.79
N ILE A 232 -21.69 13.61 -7.63
CA ILE A 232 -20.65 14.60 -7.92
C ILE A 232 -19.47 14.45 -6.95
N LYS A 233 -19.74 14.31 -5.65
CA LYS A 233 -18.70 14.17 -4.61
C LYS A 233 -17.85 12.92 -4.82
N THR A 234 -18.49 11.80 -5.18
CA THR A 234 -17.79 10.54 -5.50
C THR A 234 -17.03 10.60 -6.83
N LEU A 235 -17.53 11.31 -7.85
CA LEU A 235 -16.75 11.61 -9.06
C LEU A 235 -15.51 12.45 -8.74
N ASN A 236 -15.65 13.52 -7.96
CA ASN A 236 -14.53 14.37 -7.55
C ASN A 236 -13.48 13.58 -6.76
N PHE A 237 -13.92 12.65 -5.89
CA PHE A 237 -13.02 11.71 -5.22
C PHE A 237 -12.16 10.94 -6.23
N TYR A 238 -12.77 10.34 -7.27
CA TYR A 238 -12.02 9.60 -8.29
C TYR A 238 -11.05 10.47 -9.07
N VAL A 239 -11.49 11.68 -9.46
CA VAL A 239 -10.66 12.65 -10.19
C VAL A 239 -9.46 13.07 -9.33
N THR A 240 -9.68 13.44 -8.07
CA THR A 240 -8.59 13.83 -7.17
C THR A 240 -7.66 12.66 -6.84
N LEU A 241 -8.18 11.45 -6.62
CA LEU A 241 -7.37 10.24 -6.44
C LEU A 241 -6.46 10.03 -7.65
N SER A 242 -7.03 10.07 -8.85
CA SER A 242 -6.32 9.84 -10.11
C SER A 242 -5.26 10.90 -10.39
N ARG A 243 -5.59 12.18 -10.17
CA ARG A 243 -4.65 13.30 -10.27
C ARG A 243 -3.46 13.16 -9.32
N GLN A 244 -3.70 12.72 -8.09
CA GLN A 244 -2.63 12.50 -7.12
C GLN A 244 -1.75 11.31 -7.50
N MET A 245 -2.34 10.23 -8.03
CA MET A 245 -1.59 9.10 -8.56
C MET A 245 -0.70 9.51 -9.73
N LEU A 246 -1.23 10.28 -10.69
CA LEU A 246 -0.43 10.83 -11.80
C LEU A 246 0.74 11.66 -11.27
N LYS A 247 0.45 12.65 -10.42
CA LYS A 247 1.46 13.56 -9.84
C LYS A 247 2.59 12.84 -9.13
N ARG A 248 2.28 11.76 -8.41
CA ARG A 248 3.24 11.09 -7.50
C ARG A 248 3.98 9.93 -8.15
N PHE A 249 3.33 9.22 -9.06
CA PHE A 249 3.91 8.04 -9.71
C PHE A 249 4.34 8.34 -11.13
N LEU A 250 3.49 8.95 -11.95
CA LEU A 250 3.68 9.02 -13.42
C LEU A 250 4.37 10.30 -13.92
N SER A 251 4.29 11.41 -13.18
CA SER A 251 4.89 12.69 -13.60
C SER A 251 6.41 12.79 -13.39
N ASN A 252 7.07 11.71 -12.95
CA ASN A 252 8.50 11.70 -12.68
C ASN A 252 9.21 10.63 -13.51
N ASN A 253 10.45 10.91 -13.95
CA ASN A 253 11.34 9.96 -14.63
C ASN A 253 11.58 8.66 -13.84
N LEU A 254 11.19 8.64 -12.57
CA LEU A 254 11.20 7.43 -11.74
C LEU A 254 10.27 6.35 -12.29
N PHE A 255 9.11 6.68 -12.89
CA PHE A 255 8.17 5.65 -13.36
C PHE A 255 8.73 4.79 -14.50
N SER A 256 9.36 5.44 -15.49
CA SER A 256 10.04 4.74 -16.58
C SER A 256 11.25 3.96 -16.08
N ASN A 257 11.97 4.47 -15.08
CA ASN A 257 13.05 3.70 -14.44
C ASN A 257 12.53 2.45 -13.71
N LEU A 258 11.35 2.53 -13.08
CA LEU A 258 10.72 1.37 -12.42
C LEU A 258 10.29 0.30 -13.42
N GLN A 259 9.89 0.68 -14.63
CA GLN A 259 9.57 -0.27 -15.70
C GLN A 259 10.80 -1.12 -16.07
N LEU A 260 12.00 -0.54 -16.05
CA LEU A 260 13.23 -1.27 -16.36
C LEU A 260 13.54 -2.36 -15.32
N LEU A 261 13.11 -2.18 -14.06
CA LEU A 261 13.29 -3.16 -12.98
C LEU A 261 12.38 -4.39 -13.13
N GLU A 262 11.42 -4.38 -14.06
CA GLU A 262 10.64 -5.56 -14.44
C GLU A 262 11.52 -6.68 -14.99
N ALA A 263 12.75 -6.37 -15.46
CA ALA A 263 13.74 -7.35 -15.89
C ALA A 263 14.16 -8.36 -14.80
N LEU A 264 13.93 -8.02 -13.53
CA LEU A 264 14.18 -8.92 -12.40
C LEU A 264 13.16 -10.06 -12.32
N ASP A 265 11.99 -9.91 -12.94
CA ASP A 265 10.95 -10.94 -12.94
C ASP A 265 11.31 -12.08 -13.91
N PRO A 266 11.42 -13.33 -13.45
CA PRO A 266 11.69 -14.49 -14.30
C PRO A 266 10.75 -14.59 -15.51
N VAL A 267 9.48 -14.22 -15.34
CA VAL A 267 8.49 -14.25 -16.42
C VAL A 267 8.91 -13.35 -17.58
N ASN A 268 9.49 -12.18 -17.29
CA ASN A 268 9.95 -11.24 -18.30
C ASN A 268 11.23 -11.72 -18.99
N VAL A 269 12.13 -12.36 -18.24
CA VAL A 269 13.35 -12.99 -18.79
C VAL A 269 12.96 -14.02 -19.86
N PHE A 270 12.03 -14.93 -19.55
CA PHE A 270 11.56 -15.96 -20.51
C PHE A 270 10.77 -15.39 -21.69
N GLN A 271 10.22 -14.18 -21.56
CA GLN A 271 9.59 -13.46 -22.67
C GLN A 271 10.58 -12.64 -23.50
N GLY A 272 11.88 -12.64 -23.16
CA GLY A 272 12.89 -11.82 -23.81
C GLY A 272 12.68 -10.31 -23.60
N LYS A 273 12.13 -9.92 -22.45
CA LYS A 273 11.84 -8.52 -22.10
C LYS A 273 12.62 -8.09 -20.85
N PRO A 274 13.33 -6.94 -20.89
CA PRO A 274 13.59 -6.10 -22.06
C PRO A 274 14.59 -6.75 -23.03
N LYS A 275 14.68 -6.24 -24.27
CA LYS A 275 15.68 -6.70 -25.25
C LYS A 275 17.13 -6.36 -24.90
N SER A 276 17.33 -5.39 -24.02
CA SER A 276 18.64 -4.90 -23.58
C SER A 276 18.54 -4.44 -22.14
N LEU A 277 19.56 -4.77 -21.33
CA LEU A 277 19.69 -4.28 -19.96
C LEU A 277 20.43 -2.94 -19.87
N ILE A 278 21.05 -2.47 -20.95
CA ILE A 278 21.85 -1.23 -20.94
C ILE A 278 21.05 0.00 -20.46
N PRO A 279 19.78 0.21 -20.85
CA PRO A 279 18.99 1.31 -20.30
C PRO A 279 18.88 1.28 -18.78
N LEU A 280 18.89 0.10 -18.17
CA LEU A 280 18.90 -0.10 -16.72
C LEU A 280 20.31 0.10 -16.15
N ALA A 281 21.33 -0.51 -16.76
CA ALA A 281 22.73 -0.45 -16.32
C ALA A 281 23.24 0.99 -16.18
N VAL A 282 22.96 1.84 -17.17
CA VAL A 282 23.37 3.27 -17.18
C VAL A 282 22.78 4.05 -15.99
N LYS A 283 21.67 3.59 -15.38
CA LYS A 283 21.09 4.22 -14.19
C LYS A 283 21.80 3.84 -12.89
N PHE A 284 22.65 2.81 -12.92
CA PHE A 284 23.33 2.26 -11.76
C PHE A 284 24.86 2.16 -11.98
N PRO A 285 25.54 3.29 -12.27
CA PRO A 285 26.99 3.29 -12.51
C PRO A 285 27.83 2.87 -11.30
N ASN A 286 27.23 2.86 -10.10
CA ASN A 286 27.87 2.35 -8.88
C ASN A 286 27.84 0.82 -8.77
N ILE A 287 26.98 0.15 -9.54
CA ILE A 287 26.81 -1.32 -9.52
C ILE A 287 27.54 -1.95 -10.70
N VAL A 288 27.45 -1.32 -11.87
CA VAL A 288 28.04 -1.82 -13.11
C VAL A 288 28.82 -0.73 -13.83
N ASP A 289 30.04 -1.05 -14.21
CA ASP A 289 30.93 -0.17 -14.95
C ASP A 289 30.63 -0.22 -16.46
N GLU A 290 30.79 0.90 -17.16
CA GLU A 290 30.57 0.98 -18.61
C GLU A 290 31.43 -0.02 -19.39
N ARG A 291 32.63 -0.33 -18.90
CA ARG A 291 33.57 -1.28 -19.55
C ARG A 291 33.02 -2.69 -19.68
N VAL A 292 32.02 -3.08 -18.88
CA VAL A 292 31.44 -4.44 -18.89
C VAL A 292 30.04 -4.50 -19.53
N TYR A 293 29.61 -3.42 -20.19
CA TYR A 293 28.27 -3.35 -20.79
C TYR A 293 28.06 -4.39 -21.89
N GLU A 294 29.07 -4.64 -22.73
CA GLU A 294 28.94 -5.58 -23.84
C GLU A 294 28.81 -7.02 -23.31
N GLU A 295 29.63 -7.39 -22.33
CA GLU A 295 29.59 -8.69 -21.65
C GLU A 295 28.26 -8.87 -20.90
N LEU A 296 27.84 -7.87 -20.11
CA LEU A 296 26.55 -7.90 -19.39
C LEU A 296 25.38 -8.13 -20.35
N ASN A 297 25.34 -7.40 -21.46
CA ASN A 297 24.21 -7.47 -22.39
C ASN A 297 24.25 -8.73 -23.26
N SER A 298 25.45 -9.25 -23.54
CA SER A 298 25.66 -10.55 -24.18
C SER A 298 25.16 -11.69 -23.28
N GLU A 299 25.55 -11.69 -22.00
CA GLU A 299 25.08 -12.65 -20.99
C GLU A 299 23.55 -12.62 -20.86
N TRP A 300 22.94 -11.43 -20.85
CA TRP A 300 21.48 -11.29 -20.83
C TRP A 300 20.82 -11.92 -22.05
N ARG A 301 21.33 -11.64 -23.25
CA ARG A 301 20.79 -12.20 -24.50
C ARG A 301 20.92 -13.72 -24.52
N GLU A 302 22.07 -14.24 -24.10
CA GLU A 302 22.30 -15.67 -23.97
C GLU A 302 21.28 -16.30 -23.01
N LEU A 303 21.08 -15.71 -21.82
CA LEU A 303 20.09 -16.18 -20.85
C LEU A 303 18.67 -16.20 -21.41
N THR A 304 18.27 -15.15 -22.16
CA THR A 304 16.90 -15.04 -22.71
C THR A 304 16.60 -16.02 -23.85
N ILE A 305 17.63 -16.56 -24.52
CA ILE A 305 17.50 -17.49 -25.64
C ILE A 305 17.82 -18.93 -25.21
N GLY A 306 18.68 -19.08 -24.20
CA GLY A 306 19.16 -20.36 -23.70
C GLY A 306 18.11 -21.13 -22.90
N GLU A 307 18.15 -22.45 -23.01
CA GLU A 307 17.45 -23.32 -22.06
C GLU A 307 18.36 -23.58 -20.87
N ILE A 308 18.01 -23.06 -19.68
CA ILE A 308 18.65 -23.48 -18.42
C ILE A 308 17.79 -24.59 -17.81
N PRO A 309 18.27 -25.85 -17.75
CA PRO A 309 17.48 -26.98 -17.28
C PRO A 309 16.98 -26.82 -15.84
N ALA A 310 17.77 -26.21 -14.96
CA ALA A 310 17.40 -25.92 -13.56
C ALA A 310 16.22 -24.92 -13.44
N LEU A 311 15.92 -24.18 -14.52
CA LEU A 311 14.85 -23.17 -14.58
C LEU A 311 13.56 -23.68 -15.25
N LYS A 312 13.51 -24.95 -15.70
CA LYS A 312 12.29 -25.57 -16.27
C LYS A 312 11.25 -25.95 -15.20
N ASP A 313 11.61 -25.99 -13.92
CA ASP A 313 10.67 -26.22 -12.83
C ASP A 313 9.85 -24.94 -12.57
N LYS A 314 8.52 -25.01 -12.67
CA LYS A 314 7.59 -23.87 -12.44
C LYS A 314 7.69 -23.25 -11.04
N ARG A 315 8.53 -23.82 -10.16
CA ARG A 315 8.85 -23.36 -8.82
C ARG A 315 9.86 -22.20 -8.76
N VAL A 316 10.49 -21.83 -9.87
CA VAL A 316 11.42 -20.67 -9.94
C VAL A 316 10.70 -19.36 -10.29
N SER A 317 9.48 -19.17 -9.79
CA SER A 317 8.71 -17.92 -9.96
C SER A 317 9.20 -16.79 -9.04
N GLU A 318 9.91 -17.13 -7.96
CA GLU A 318 10.49 -16.14 -7.05
C GLU A 318 11.82 -15.59 -7.63
N PRO A 319 11.93 -14.28 -7.87
CA PRO A 319 13.15 -13.68 -8.43
C PRO A 319 14.42 -14.01 -7.65
N GLU A 320 14.33 -14.07 -6.32
CA GLU A 320 15.50 -14.33 -5.45
C GLU A 320 16.08 -15.73 -5.71
N LYS A 321 15.21 -16.75 -5.81
CA LYS A 321 15.61 -18.12 -6.13
C LYS A 321 16.11 -18.22 -7.57
N PHE A 322 15.46 -17.51 -8.49
CA PHE A 322 15.85 -17.46 -9.91
C PHE A 322 17.27 -16.94 -10.09
N TRP A 323 17.54 -15.72 -9.62
CA TRP A 323 18.83 -15.08 -9.80
C TRP A 323 19.93 -15.75 -8.99
N HIS A 324 19.58 -16.38 -7.87
CA HIS A 324 20.52 -17.27 -7.18
C HIS A 324 20.89 -18.47 -8.06
N ALA A 325 19.93 -19.16 -8.69
CA ALA A 325 20.23 -20.28 -9.58
C ALA A 325 21.11 -19.86 -10.76
N VAL A 326 20.78 -18.74 -11.42
CA VAL A 326 21.58 -18.17 -12.52
C VAL A 326 23.03 -17.90 -12.07
N SER A 327 23.24 -17.43 -10.84
CA SER A 327 24.58 -17.20 -10.29
C SER A 327 25.41 -18.47 -10.06
N GLN A 328 24.75 -19.62 -9.94
CA GLN A 328 25.41 -20.92 -9.76
C GLN A 328 25.77 -21.60 -11.08
N GLU A 329 25.28 -21.10 -12.22
CA GLU A 329 25.61 -21.67 -13.53
C GLU A 329 27.10 -21.53 -13.86
N ARG A 330 27.65 -22.56 -14.52
CA ARG A 330 29.07 -22.66 -14.89
C ARG A 330 29.23 -23.10 -16.35
N ILE A 331 30.28 -22.61 -17.00
CA ILE A 331 30.82 -23.16 -18.25
C ILE A 331 32.23 -23.65 -17.93
N GLY A 332 32.42 -24.97 -17.95
CA GLY A 332 33.62 -25.59 -17.36
C GLY A 332 33.74 -25.20 -15.88
N ASP A 333 34.92 -24.71 -15.48
CA ASP A 333 35.18 -24.24 -14.11
C ASP A 333 34.84 -22.76 -13.88
N SER A 334 34.42 -22.04 -14.93
CA SER A 334 34.17 -20.59 -14.85
C SER A 334 32.69 -20.26 -14.68
N PRO A 335 32.34 -19.18 -13.96
CA PRO A 335 30.97 -18.64 -13.93
C PRO A 335 30.44 -18.37 -15.34
N ARG A 336 29.21 -18.83 -15.62
CA ARG A 336 28.56 -18.61 -16.92
C ARG A 336 28.05 -17.17 -17.09
N PHE A 337 27.49 -16.59 -16.02
CA PHE A 337 26.85 -15.26 -16.05
C PHE A 337 27.43 -14.33 -14.95
N PRO A 338 28.75 -14.06 -14.93
CA PRO A 338 29.38 -13.32 -13.84
C PRO A 338 28.87 -11.87 -13.71
N ASN A 339 28.76 -11.14 -14.82
CA ASN A 339 28.38 -9.73 -14.81
C ASN A 339 26.88 -9.57 -14.56
N LEU A 340 26.07 -10.38 -15.23
CA LEU A 340 24.62 -10.38 -15.12
C LEU A 340 24.15 -10.76 -13.72
N SER A 341 24.70 -11.85 -13.15
CA SER A 341 24.31 -12.28 -11.81
C SER A 341 24.68 -11.23 -10.76
N ASN A 342 25.89 -10.67 -10.85
CA ASN A 342 26.30 -9.60 -9.95
C ASN A 342 25.37 -8.38 -10.06
N PHE A 343 25.06 -7.95 -11.28
CA PHE A 343 24.18 -6.80 -11.49
C PHE A 343 22.77 -7.02 -10.91
N MET A 344 22.14 -8.16 -11.23
CA MET A 344 20.77 -8.44 -10.82
C MET A 344 20.65 -8.71 -9.32
N LEU A 345 21.59 -9.45 -8.72
CA LEU A 345 21.63 -9.67 -7.26
C LEU A 345 21.78 -8.34 -6.49
N ASN A 346 22.63 -7.42 -6.96
CA ASN A 346 22.76 -6.10 -6.35
C ASN A 346 21.50 -5.26 -6.49
N LEU A 347 20.82 -5.29 -7.65
CA LEU A 347 19.54 -4.59 -7.83
C LEU A 347 18.44 -5.12 -6.89
N MET A 348 18.44 -6.43 -6.58
CA MET A 348 17.48 -6.99 -5.62
C MET A 348 17.71 -6.54 -4.18
N SER A 349 18.88 -5.98 -3.86
CA SER A 349 19.14 -5.38 -2.54
C SER A 349 18.45 -4.02 -2.36
N LEU A 350 17.91 -3.43 -3.43
CA LEU A 350 17.23 -2.14 -3.38
C LEU A 350 15.92 -2.25 -2.59
N PRO A 351 15.68 -1.35 -1.62
CA PRO A 351 14.43 -1.35 -0.87
C PRO A 351 13.28 -0.88 -1.76
N HIS A 352 12.21 -1.67 -1.83
CA HIS A 352 11.01 -1.31 -2.60
C HIS A 352 10.08 -0.34 -1.85
N SER A 353 10.22 -0.20 -0.52
CA SER A 353 9.48 0.76 0.30
C SER A 353 10.21 1.09 1.61
N SER A 354 9.75 2.13 2.32
CA SER A 354 10.22 2.43 3.68
C SER A 354 9.68 1.46 4.74
N ALA A 355 8.82 0.50 4.38
CA ALA A 355 8.18 -0.39 5.34
C ALA A 355 9.19 -1.20 6.16
N ALA A 356 10.34 -1.57 5.56
CA ALA A 356 11.44 -2.22 6.27
C ALA A 356 11.98 -1.34 7.41
N ALA A 357 12.23 -0.05 7.13
CA ALA A 357 12.68 0.91 8.13
C ALA A 357 11.59 1.21 9.17
N GLU A 358 10.33 1.33 8.76
CA GLU A 358 9.19 1.58 9.65
C GLU A 358 8.96 0.43 10.64
N ARG A 359 9.17 -0.82 10.22
CA ARG A 359 9.17 -1.98 11.14
C ARG A 359 10.23 -1.83 12.23
N ILE A 360 11.46 -1.42 11.87
CA ILE A 360 12.51 -1.15 12.84
C ILE A 360 12.14 0.03 13.76
N PHE A 361 11.57 1.12 13.23
CA PHE A 361 11.11 2.24 14.07
C PHE A 361 10.00 1.86 15.04
N SER A 362 9.09 0.97 14.64
CA SER A 362 8.09 0.39 15.53
C SER A 362 8.75 -0.42 16.66
N LEU A 363 9.77 -1.25 16.33
CA LEU A 363 10.56 -1.94 17.33
C LEU A 363 11.29 -0.98 18.28
N VAL A 364 11.88 0.09 17.75
CA VAL A 364 12.51 1.15 18.56
C VAL A 364 11.50 1.79 19.51
N THR A 365 10.27 2.05 19.05
CA THR A 365 9.20 2.64 19.88
C THR A 365 8.80 1.69 21.02
N ASN A 366 8.77 0.37 20.74
CA ASN A 366 8.50 -0.64 21.76
C ASN A 366 9.66 -0.80 22.76
N ILE A 367 10.91 -0.62 22.33
CA ILE A 367 12.09 -0.68 23.20
C ILE A 367 12.22 0.61 24.05
N LYS A 368 12.04 1.77 23.41
CA LYS A 368 12.11 3.10 24.03
C LYS A 368 10.72 3.54 24.50
N THR A 369 10.27 2.94 25.59
CA THR A 369 9.02 3.35 26.24
C THR A 369 9.18 4.68 26.98
N LYS A 370 8.07 5.29 27.42
CA LYS A 370 8.10 6.53 28.23
C LYS A 370 9.00 6.39 29.47
N ASN A 371 8.98 5.23 30.11
CA ASN A 371 9.79 4.94 31.30
C ASN A 371 11.23 4.52 30.97
N ARG A 372 11.54 4.22 29.69
CA ARG A 372 12.85 3.77 29.20
C ARG A 372 13.32 4.57 27.98
N SER A 373 13.19 5.89 28.05
CA SER A 373 13.40 6.79 26.89
C SER A 373 14.88 7.13 26.62
N ARG A 374 15.77 7.01 27.63
CA ARG A 374 17.18 7.45 27.59
C ARG A 374 18.18 6.32 27.35
N LEU A 375 17.88 5.39 26.44
CA LEU A 375 18.86 4.37 26.03
C LEU A 375 19.96 4.99 25.17
N LYS A 376 21.21 4.65 25.50
CA LYS A 376 22.37 4.92 24.64
C LYS A 376 22.21 4.19 23.31
N THR A 377 22.79 4.75 22.25
CA THR A 377 22.69 4.18 20.89
C THR A 377 23.21 2.74 20.83
N ASP A 378 24.34 2.44 21.47
CA ASP A 378 24.92 1.09 21.48
C ASP A 378 24.00 0.07 22.15
N THR A 379 23.37 0.46 23.26
CA THR A 379 22.39 -0.39 23.95
C THR A 379 21.16 -0.62 23.09
N LEU A 380 20.67 0.42 22.41
CA LEU A 380 19.52 0.29 21.50
C LEU A 380 19.86 -0.65 20.33
N ASN A 381 21.03 -0.48 19.72
CA ASN A 381 21.52 -1.35 18.65
C ASN A 381 21.65 -2.79 19.12
N GLY A 382 22.25 -3.04 20.28
CA GLY A 382 22.33 -4.36 20.88
C GLY A 382 20.95 -5.01 21.05
N LEU A 383 19.98 -4.28 21.59
CA LEU A 383 18.60 -4.78 21.75
C LEU A 383 17.90 -5.05 20.42
N LEU A 384 18.10 -4.20 19.42
CA LEU A 384 17.56 -4.41 18.07
C LEU A 384 18.15 -5.67 17.43
N HIS A 385 19.47 -5.86 17.52
CA HIS A 385 20.15 -7.05 17.00
C HIS A 385 19.69 -8.33 17.72
N SER A 386 19.63 -8.30 19.06
CA SER A 386 19.11 -9.44 19.84
C SER A 386 17.68 -9.77 19.45
N LYS A 387 16.80 -8.77 19.31
CA LYS A 387 15.41 -8.99 18.89
C LYS A 387 15.32 -9.55 17.47
N ASN A 388 16.16 -9.08 16.55
CA ASN A 388 16.21 -9.59 15.18
C ASN A 388 16.74 -11.03 15.11
N LEU A 389 17.64 -11.43 16.03
CA LEU A 389 18.13 -12.81 16.15
C LEU A 389 17.09 -13.77 16.70
N LEU A 390 16.26 -13.31 17.66
CA LEU A 390 15.18 -14.10 18.23
C LEU A 390 14.02 -14.30 17.23
N GLN A 391 13.80 -13.35 16.31
CA GLN A 391 12.66 -13.35 15.40
C GLN A 391 11.34 -13.58 16.16
N ASP A 392 10.59 -14.63 15.81
CA ASP A 392 9.34 -15.02 16.46
C ASP A 392 9.52 -16.05 17.59
N VAL A 393 10.77 -16.46 17.86
CA VAL A 393 11.11 -17.44 18.89
C VAL A 393 11.33 -16.75 20.23
N ASP A 394 10.80 -17.33 21.30
CA ASP A 394 10.98 -16.77 22.63
C ASP A 394 12.41 -17.03 23.16
N CYS A 395 12.86 -16.21 24.10
CA CYS A 395 14.21 -16.31 24.66
C CYS A 395 14.50 -17.61 25.46
N ARG A 396 13.48 -18.42 25.76
CA ARG A 396 13.57 -19.71 26.46
C ARG A 396 13.71 -20.87 25.48
N THR A 397 13.13 -20.74 24.28
CA THR A 397 13.17 -21.78 23.24
C THR A 397 14.23 -21.52 22.18
N TRP A 398 14.71 -20.28 22.05
CA TRP A 398 15.77 -19.93 21.12
C TRP A 398 17.10 -20.58 21.48
N GLN A 399 17.70 -21.27 20.51
CA GLN A 399 19.03 -21.87 20.66
C GLN A 399 20.07 -21.11 19.83
N PRO A 400 21.18 -20.65 20.44
CA PRO A 400 22.25 -19.99 19.72
C PRO A 400 22.93 -20.96 18.75
N THR A 401 23.34 -20.47 17.59
CA THR A 401 24.11 -21.28 16.63
C THR A 401 25.48 -21.64 17.21
N PRO A 402 26.06 -22.80 16.87
CA PRO A 402 27.40 -23.17 17.33
C PRO A 402 28.45 -22.10 17.06
N LYS A 403 28.38 -21.44 15.90
CA LYS A 403 29.24 -20.32 15.51
C LYS A 403 29.10 -19.09 16.43
N LEU A 404 27.92 -18.84 16.96
CA LEU A 404 27.68 -17.73 17.89
C LEU A 404 28.23 -18.07 19.28
N ILE A 405 28.04 -19.32 19.73
CA ILE A 405 28.60 -19.82 21.00
C ILE A 405 30.12 -19.72 20.99
N ASP A 406 30.75 -20.15 19.89
CA ASP A 406 32.21 -20.11 19.73
C ASP A 406 32.75 -18.67 19.83
N LYS A 407 32.08 -17.72 19.17
CA LYS A 407 32.43 -16.29 19.24
C LYS A 407 32.21 -15.65 20.61
N MET A 408 31.29 -16.17 21.42
CA MET A 408 31.09 -15.71 22.80
C MET A 408 32.18 -16.23 23.74
N ASN A 409 32.82 -17.34 23.38
CA ASN A 409 33.85 -18.01 24.18
C ASN A 409 35.28 -17.62 23.79
N THR A 410 35.48 -16.99 22.63
CA THR A 410 36.75 -16.35 22.28
C THR A 410 36.94 -15.07 23.10
N LYS A 411 37.79 -15.16 24.12
CA LYS A 411 38.27 -14.03 24.94
C LYS A 411 39.26 -13.14 24.19
#